data_AF-A0A328PVD3-F1
#
_entry.id   AF-A0A328PVD3-F1
#
_cell.length_a   1.000
_cell.length_b   1.000
_cell.length_c   1.000
_cell.angle_alpha   90.00
_cell.angle_beta   90.00
_cell.angle_gamma   90.00
#
_symmetry.space_group_name_H-M   'P 1'
#
loop_
_entity.id
_entity.type
_entity.pdbx_description
1 polymer ?
#
loop_
_entity_poly.entity_id
_entity_poly.type
_entity_poly.pdbx_seq_one_letter_code
_entity_poly.pdbx_strand_id
1 'polypeptide(L)' 'MFNTLEEIAKRDREKARLEGEREFAIRILSKRFGNQLTEEIKDKIRKADEKTIDYIGDNLLEITIEELKELLK' A
#
# COMPACT_ATOMS: atom_id res chain seq x y z
N MET A 1 -13.42 15.42 26.63
CA MET A 1 -11.98 15.09 26.66
C MET A 1 -11.73 13.62 26.29
N PHE A 2 -12.56 12.67 26.73
CA PHE A 2 -12.48 11.25 26.31
C PHE A 2 -12.57 11.04 24.79
N ASN A 3 -13.46 11.75 24.08
CA ASN A 3 -13.60 11.62 22.63
C ASN A 3 -12.31 11.97 21.85
N THR A 4 -11.48 12.89 22.33
CA THR A 4 -10.27 13.30 21.60
C THR A 4 -9.19 12.22 21.61
N LEU A 5 -9.00 11.53 22.74
CA LEU A 5 -8.02 10.45 22.86
C LEU A 5 -8.45 9.21 22.08
N GLU A 6 -9.75 8.90 22.10
CA GLU A 6 -10.29 7.78 21.31
C GLU A 6 -10.13 8.01 19.80
N GLU A 7 -10.40 9.23 19.32
CA GLU A 7 -10.23 9.58 17.92
C GLU A 7 -8.76 9.59 17.48
N ILE A 8 -7.83 10.02 18.35
CA ILE A 8 -6.37 9.89 18.08
C ILE A 8 -5.98 8.42 17.98
N ALA A 9 -6.40 7.60 18.95
CA ALA A 9 -6.08 6.17 18.95
C ALA A 9 -6.67 5.44 17.73
N LYS A 10 -7.86 5.80 17.26
CA LYS A 10 -8.43 5.28 16.01
C LYS A 10 -7.58 5.64 14.81
N ARG A 11 -7.20 6.92 14.66
CA ARG A 11 -6.35 7.38 13.54
C ARG A 11 -4.99 6.72 13.53
N ASP A 12 -4.37 6.53 14.69
CA ASP A 12 -3.05 5.89 14.77
C ASP A 12 -3.13 4.41 14.42
N ARG A 13 -4.17 3.70 14.84
CA ARG A 13 -4.43 2.31 14.40
C ARG A 13 -4.65 2.23 12.90
N GLU A 14 -5.41 3.17 12.34
CA GLU A 14 -5.70 3.20 10.91
C GLU A 14 -4.43 3.42 10.08
N LYS A 15 -3.58 4.36 10.50
CA LYS A 15 -2.26 4.57 9.88
C LYS A 15 -1.39 3.32 9.96
N ALA A 16 -1.33 2.68 11.13
CA ALA A 16 -0.53 1.46 11.30
C ALA A 16 -1.05 0.30 10.43
N ARG A 17 -2.38 0.17 10.29
CA ARG A 17 -3.00 -0.80 9.37
C ARG A 17 -2.55 -0.54 7.93
N LEU A 18 -2.70 0.69 7.46
CA LEU A 18 -2.36 1.07 6.09
C LEU A 18 -0.85 0.91 5.78
N GLU A 19 0.02 1.25 6.74
CA GLU A 19 1.46 0.98 6.63
C GLU A 19 1.75 -0.54 6.50
N GLY A 20 1.05 -1.36 7.27
CA GLY A 20 1.12 -2.81 7.16
C GLY A 20 0.69 -3.34 5.79
N GLU A 21 -0.37 -2.79 5.21
CA GLU A 21 -0.89 -3.18 3.90
C GLU A 21 0.05 -2.80 2.75
N ARG A 22 0.67 -1.62 2.82
CA ARG A 22 1.70 -1.19 1.87
C ARG A 22 2.88 -2.16 1.84
N GLU A 23 3.43 -2.50 3.01
CA GLU A 23 4.56 -3.44 3.10
C GLU A 23 4.15 -4.87 2.72
N PHE A 24 2.92 -5.27 3.03
CA PHE A 24 2.38 -6.54 2.58
C PHE A 24 2.31 -6.61 1.05
N ALA A 25 1.74 -5.59 0.41
CA ALA A 25 1.66 -5.49 -1.05
C ALA A 25 3.06 -5.52 -1.67
N ILE A 26 4.01 -4.72 -1.18
CA ILE A 26 5.40 -4.70 -1.65
C ILE A 26 6.02 -6.10 -1.57
N ARG A 27 5.82 -6.82 -0.46
CA ARG A 27 6.38 -8.17 -0.28
C ARG A 27 5.81 -9.16 -1.30
N ILE A 28 4.50 -9.12 -1.57
CA ILE A 28 3.86 -10.01 -2.54
C ILE A 28 4.28 -9.66 -3.96
N LEU A 29 4.23 -8.38 -4.32
CA LEU A 29 4.61 -7.90 -5.65
C LEU A 29 6.11 -8.13 -5.93
N SER A 30 6.98 -8.04 -4.91
CA SER A 30 8.41 -8.35 -5.04
C SER A 30 8.62 -9.81 -5.45
N LYS A 31 7.80 -10.73 -4.93
CA LYS A 31 7.85 -12.15 -5.31
C LYS A 31 7.32 -12.39 -6.72
N ARG A 32 6.31 -11.63 -7.16
CA ARG A 32 5.70 -11.78 -8.50
C ARG A 32 6.57 -11.18 -9.61
N PHE A 33 7.09 -9.97 -9.39
CA PHE A 33 7.76 -9.18 -10.44
C PHE A 33 9.29 -9.19 -10.33
N GLY A 34 9.84 -9.66 -9.20
CA GLY A 34 11.28 -9.69 -8.98
C GLY A 34 11.93 -8.32 -9.21
N ASN A 35 12.95 -8.29 -10.06
CA ASN A 35 13.71 -7.08 -10.37
C ASN A 35 12.92 -6.00 -11.13
N GLN A 36 11.73 -6.33 -11.67
CA GLN A 36 10.87 -5.34 -12.31
C GLN A 36 10.18 -4.43 -11.28
N LEU A 37 10.02 -4.88 -10.03
CA LEU A 37 9.55 -4.04 -8.93
C LEU A 37 10.73 -3.24 -8.35
N THR A 38 11.06 -2.14 -9.01
CA THR A 38 12.16 -1.26 -8.61
C THR A 38 11.91 -0.60 -7.25
N GLU A 39 12.97 -0.12 -6.60
CA GLU A 39 12.84 0.65 -5.35
C GLU A 39 11.98 1.91 -5.55
N GLU A 40 12.01 2.53 -6.74
CA GLU A 40 11.14 3.65 -7.07
C GLU A 40 9.65 3.26 -7.01
N ILE A 41 9.28 2.09 -7.56
CA ILE A 41 7.90 1.59 -7.51
C ILE A 41 7.51 1.26 -6.06
N LYS A 42 8.41 0.64 -5.28
CA LYS A 42 8.15 0.37 -3.85
C LYS A 42 7.91 1.65 -3.06
N ASP A 43 8.70 2.68 -3.30
CA ASP A 43 8.54 3.97 -2.63
C ASP A 43 7.25 4.69 -3.02
N LYS A 44 6.79 4.52 -4.26
CA LYS A 44 5.47 5.00 -4.68
C LYS A 44 4.34 4.25 -3.97
N ILE A 45 4.43 2.93 -3.82
CA ILE A 45 3.46 2.14 -3.04
C ILE A 45 3.42 2.61 -1.58
N ARG A 46 4.58 2.88 -0.95
CA ARG A 46 4.63 3.39 0.45
C ARG A 46 3.93 4.73 0.63
N LYS A 47 3.84 5.54 -0.42
CA LYS A 47 3.24 6.88 -0.41
C LYS A 47 1.83 6.91 -0.98
N ALA A 48 1.39 5.83 -1.63
CA ALA A 48 0.08 5.72 -2.25
C ALA A 48 -1.04 5.88 -1.20
N ASP A 49 -2.12 6.53 -1.59
CA ASP A 49 -3.31 6.68 -0.75
C ASP A 49 -4.01 5.33 -0.52
N GLU A 50 -4.90 5.30 0.47
CA GLU A 50 -5.64 4.10 0.88
C GLU A 50 -6.39 3.44 -0.28
N LYS A 51 -7.08 4.21 -1.11
CA LYS A 51 -7.86 3.67 -2.24
C LYS A 51 -6.96 2.98 -3.26
N THR A 52 -5.79 3.55 -3.51
CA THR A 52 -4.80 2.94 -4.40
C THR A 52 -4.24 1.64 -3.80
N ILE A 53 -3.99 1.60 -2.49
CA ILE A 53 -3.53 0.39 -1.79
C ILE A 53 -4.58 -0.70 -1.75
N ASP A 54 -5.85 -0.34 -1.49
CA ASP A 54 -6.97 -1.28 -1.52
C ASP A 54 -7.10 -1.93 -2.89
N TYR A 55 -7.04 -1.13 -3.96
CA TYR A 55 -7.08 -1.67 -5.33
C TYR A 55 -5.90 -2.60 -5.61
N ILE A 56 -4.68 -2.21 -5.23
CA ILE A 56 -3.50 -3.08 -5.38
C ILE A 56 -3.69 -4.38 -4.59
N GLY A 57 -4.22 -4.30 -3.36
CA GLY A 57 -4.53 -5.41 -2.47
C GLY A 57 -5.51 -6.41 -3.09
N ASP A 58 -6.63 -5.91 -3.61
CA ASP A 58 -7.68 -6.71 -4.26
C ASP A 58 -7.19 -7.37 -5.54
N ASN A 59 -6.22 -6.75 -6.24
CA ASN A 59 -5.72 -7.20 -7.53
C ASN A 59 -4.29 -7.76 -7.49
N LEU A 60 -3.74 -8.09 -6.30
CA LEU A 60 -2.32 -8.47 -6.12
C LEU A 60 -1.81 -9.54 -7.09
N LEU A 61 -2.66 -10.50 -7.43
CA LEU A 61 -2.33 -11.66 -8.25
C LEU A 61 -2.62 -11.46 -9.75
N GLU A 62 -3.42 -10.46 -10.10
CA GLU A 62 -3.90 -10.22 -11.47
C GLU A 62 -3.23 -8.99 -12.10
N ILE A 63 -2.91 -7.99 -11.28
CA ILE A 63 -2.27 -6.75 -11.72
C ILE A 63 -0.98 -7.06 -12.48
N THR A 64 -0.79 -6.36 -13.60
CA THR A 64 0.44 -6.36 -14.38
C THR A 64 1.41 -5.28 -13.89
N ILE A 65 2.69 -5.42 -14.21
CA ILE A 65 3.69 -4.41 -13.84
C ILE A 65 3.42 -3.04 -14.48
N GLU A 66 2.82 -3.01 -15.68
CA GLU A 66 2.52 -1.76 -16.36
C GLU A 66 1.28 -1.07 -15.77
N GLU A 67 0.21 -1.82 -15.47
CA GLU A 67 -0.94 -1.27 -14.72
C GLU A 67 -0.50 -0.73 -13.36
N LEU A 68 0.38 -1.44 -12.63
CA LEU A 68 0.93 -0.96 -11.37
C LEU A 68 1.67 0.37 -11.53
N LYS A 69 2.49 0.53 -12.58
CA LYS A 69 3.18 1.80 -12.85
C LYS A 69 2.21 2.92 -13.20
N GLU A 70 1.13 2.63 -13.92
CA GLU A 70 0.11 3.61 -14.27
C GLU A 70 -0.67 4.12 -13.06
N LEU A 71 -1.01 3.22 -12.12
CA LEU A 71 -1.66 3.58 -10.85
C LEU A 71 -0.77 4.45 -9.96
N LEU A 72 0.56 4.30 -10.08
CA LEU A 72 1.55 4.95 -9.24
C LEU A 72 2.22 6.18 -9.91
N LYS A 73 1.65 6.68 -11.02
CA LYS A 73 2.05 7.95 -11.64
C LYS A 73 1.63 9.14 -10.79
#